data_AF-T0TH67-F1
#
_entry.id   AF-T0TH67-F1
#
_cell.length_a   1.000
_cell.length_b   1.000
_cell.length_c   1.000
_cell.angle_alpha   90.00
_cell.angle_beta   90.00
_cell.angle_gamma   90.00
#
_symmetry.space_group_name_H-M   'P 1'
#
loop_
_entity.id
_entity.type
_entity.pdbx_description
1 polymer ?
#
loop_
_entity_poly.entity_id
_entity_poly.type
_entity_poly.pdbx_seq_one_letter_code
_entity_poly.pdbx_strand_id
1 'polypeptide(L)'
;MRDNGSRVLIISSWRPDPNKAGNVLVKFAMRFTHPITKKSHKKYLSTGASKGWFTTKARPSKKTSSGKERLLVSDIKNSQLITQVTQELNKLVDDYIAEVTGVTPKKAKRILTLEEIAKPFDEDGNLYGKAFRAWHERVKPANNTLKTRVTIYNRYIEPNFDTRISITKFASMTDEIQNLINVSSMHMARNLHIYLKMIFDWSVENGQITLTQDPITNNKVKRRVLTKSEEQNKKREDIAEKYLEASEVNYVLRLIESWTDRSDNQLIADVLRMIFLTGMRPSEVLGLNEDMLDFEGKWIKVHWQRASKINQMRLWKLLILMKRNVTEQTLRLRKVSVRFQ
;
A
#
# COMPACT_ATOMS: atom_id res chain seq x y z
N MET A 1 26.52 -7.04 5.37
CA MET A 1 27.36 -7.58 4.27
C MET A 1 26.76 -7.08 2.97
N ARG A 2 27.45 -6.48 2.00
CA ARG A 2 28.81 -5.95 1.79
C ARG A 2 28.63 -5.10 0.52
N ASP A 3 29.41 -4.04 0.35
CA ASP A 3 29.48 -3.24 -0.88
C ASP A 3 29.27 -4.10 -2.13
N ASN A 4 28.22 -3.78 -2.90
CA ASN A 4 28.13 -4.19 -4.29
C ASN A 4 29.38 -3.65 -4.97
N GLY A 5 30.42 -4.49 -5.08
CA GLY A 5 31.72 -4.10 -5.59
C GLY A 5 31.57 -3.26 -6.86
N SER A 6 32.19 -2.08 -6.87
CA SER A 6 32.06 -1.09 -7.93
C SER A 6 32.28 -1.73 -9.31
N ARG A 7 31.22 -1.76 -10.11
CA ARG A 7 31.26 -2.21 -11.52
C ARG A 7 31.41 -0.99 -12.40
N VAL A 8 32.40 -1.00 -13.28
CA VAL A 8 32.67 0.11 -14.19
C VAL A 8 32.87 -0.43 -15.60
N LEU A 9 32.03 0.03 -16.53
CA LEU A 9 32.23 -0.22 -17.96
C LEU A 9 33.45 0.58 -18.43
N ILE A 10 34.37 -0.09 -19.11
CA ILE A 10 35.59 0.52 -19.65
C ILE A 10 35.80 0.06 -21.10
N ILE A 11 36.57 0.85 -21.83
CA ILE A 11 37.10 0.45 -23.14
C ILE A 11 38.42 -0.28 -22.89
N SER A 12 38.50 -1.54 -23.33
CA SER A 12 39.71 -2.36 -23.22
C SER A 12 40.68 -2.10 -24.35
N SER A 13 40.19 -1.99 -25.57
CA SER A 13 40.98 -1.75 -26.77
C SER A 13 40.12 -1.10 -27.84
N TRP A 14 40.73 -0.29 -28.70
CA TRP A 14 40.07 0.29 -29.84
C TRP A 14 41.05 0.38 -31.01
N ARG A 15 40.53 0.44 -32.24
CA ARG A 15 41.31 0.66 -33.48
C ARG A 15 40.42 1.25 -34.56
N PRO A 16 40.97 1.92 -35.59
CA PRO A 16 40.19 2.33 -36.76
C PRO A 16 39.49 1.13 -37.41
N ASP A 17 38.26 1.32 -37.90
CA ASP A 17 37.53 0.29 -38.64
C ASP A 17 38.05 0.21 -40.09
N PRO A 18 38.63 -0.92 -40.53
CA PRO A 18 39.14 -1.05 -41.90
C PRO A 18 38.03 -1.04 -42.96
N ASN A 19 36.78 -1.35 -42.59
CA ASN A 19 35.68 -1.53 -43.53
C ASN A 19 34.78 -0.29 -43.65
N LYS A 20 34.88 0.67 -42.72
CA LYS A 20 34.05 1.89 -42.70
C LYS A 20 34.88 3.10 -42.29
N ALA A 21 35.27 3.90 -43.28
CA ALA A 21 36.02 5.14 -43.07
C ALA A 21 35.28 6.06 -42.07
N GLY A 22 36.02 6.54 -41.06
CA GLY A 22 35.49 7.41 -40.00
C GLY A 22 34.86 6.70 -38.80
N ASN A 23 34.75 5.36 -38.81
CA ASN A 23 34.34 4.57 -37.66
C ASN A 23 35.54 3.94 -36.94
N VAL A 24 35.33 3.54 -35.68
CA VAL A 24 36.29 2.79 -34.87
C VAL A 24 35.69 1.47 -34.42
N LEU A 25 36.52 0.44 -34.36
CA LEU A 25 36.23 -0.82 -33.68
C LEU A 25 36.61 -0.69 -32.21
N VAL A 26 35.67 -1.01 -31.32
CA VAL A 26 35.82 -0.88 -29.87
C VAL A 26 35.56 -2.23 -29.20
N LYS A 27 36.41 -2.58 -28.23
CA LYS A 27 36.23 -3.72 -27.34
C LYS A 27 35.95 -3.23 -25.93
N PHE A 28 34.81 -3.63 -25.39
CA PHE A 28 34.38 -3.26 -24.05
C PHE A 28 34.78 -4.29 -23.01
N ALA A 29 34.93 -3.84 -21.77
CA ALA A 29 35.12 -4.71 -20.62
C ALA A 29 34.38 -4.15 -19.40
N MET A 30 33.92 -5.03 -18.53
CA MET A 30 33.41 -4.66 -17.21
C MET A 30 34.50 -4.92 -16.19
N ARG A 31 34.96 -3.86 -15.53
CA ARG A 31 35.88 -3.94 -14.39
C ARG A 31 35.04 -4.03 -13.12
N PHE A 32 35.34 -5.00 -12.26
CA PHE A 32 34.67 -5.17 -10.97
C PHE A 32 35.66 -5.67 -9.92
N THR A 33 35.29 -5.53 -8.65
CA THR A 33 36.10 -6.04 -7.53
C THR A 33 35.76 -7.51 -7.30
N HIS A 34 36.77 -8.37 -7.35
CA HIS A 34 36.59 -9.81 -7.17
C HIS A 34 36.01 -10.12 -5.77
N PRO A 35 34.94 -10.92 -5.66
CA PRO A 35 34.20 -11.08 -4.40
C PRO A 35 35.04 -11.71 -3.28
N ILE A 36 35.90 -12.69 -3.61
CA ILE A 36 36.81 -13.37 -2.68
C ILE A 36 38.14 -12.60 -2.50
N THR A 37 38.93 -12.45 -3.57
CA THR A 37 40.30 -11.90 -3.49
C THR A 37 40.39 -10.38 -3.32
N LYS A 38 39.27 -9.65 -3.45
CA LYS A 38 39.20 -8.17 -3.39
C LYS A 38 40.07 -7.43 -4.40
N LYS A 39 40.70 -8.13 -5.36
CA LYS A 39 41.47 -7.53 -6.45
C LYS A 39 40.56 -7.10 -7.59
N SER A 40 41.00 -6.11 -8.37
CA SER A 40 40.33 -5.68 -9.59
C SER A 40 40.37 -6.78 -10.64
N HIS A 41 39.22 -7.18 -11.16
CA HIS A 41 39.07 -8.17 -12.21
C HIS A 41 38.32 -7.57 -13.41
N LYS A 42 38.52 -8.13 -14.61
CA LYS A 42 37.89 -7.66 -15.85
C LYS A 42 37.25 -8.82 -16.58
N LYS A 43 36.01 -8.64 -17.04
CA LYS A 43 35.34 -9.55 -17.98
C LYS A 43 35.07 -8.85 -19.30
N TYR A 44 35.18 -9.61 -20.38
CA TYR A 44 35.10 -9.13 -21.76
C TYR A 44 34.02 -9.90 -22.49
N LEU A 45 33.35 -9.25 -23.44
CA LEU A 45 32.57 -9.95 -24.44
C LEU A 45 33.59 -10.64 -25.36
N SER A 46 33.64 -11.98 -25.32
CA SER A 46 34.58 -12.79 -26.09
C SER A 46 33.87 -13.74 -27.07
N THR A 47 32.55 -13.85 -26.95
CA THR A 47 31.67 -14.73 -27.73
C THR A 47 30.84 -13.93 -28.73
N GLY A 48 30.74 -14.38 -29.99
CA GLY A 48 29.97 -13.75 -31.07
C GLY A 48 30.75 -13.58 -32.37
N ALA A 49 30.04 -13.26 -33.46
CA ALA A 49 30.59 -13.17 -34.83
C ALA A 49 31.78 -12.19 -34.97
N SER A 50 31.87 -11.19 -34.09
CA SER A 50 32.95 -10.19 -34.08
C SER A 50 34.00 -10.39 -32.97
N LYS A 51 33.98 -11.51 -32.22
CA LYS A 51 34.87 -11.76 -31.05
C LYS A 51 34.91 -10.59 -30.05
N GLY A 52 33.77 -9.89 -29.88
CA GLY A 52 33.62 -8.76 -28.96
C GLY A 52 34.05 -7.38 -29.48
N TRP A 53 34.26 -7.23 -30.78
CA TRP A 53 34.49 -5.94 -31.42
C TRP A 53 33.18 -5.32 -31.92
N PHE A 54 32.99 -4.03 -31.63
CA PHE A 54 31.81 -3.27 -32.05
C PHE A 54 32.24 -2.05 -32.85
N THR A 55 31.63 -1.85 -34.02
CA THR A 55 31.85 -0.66 -34.85
C THR A 55 31.01 0.50 -34.32
N THR A 56 31.63 1.66 -34.06
CA THR A 56 30.91 2.87 -33.67
C THR A 56 31.64 4.14 -34.11
N LYS A 57 30.92 5.27 -34.15
CA LYS A 57 31.52 6.59 -34.35
C LYS A 57 31.99 7.14 -33.00
N ALA A 58 33.30 7.33 -32.86
CA ALA A 58 33.87 7.92 -31.67
C ALA A 58 35.20 8.61 -32.02
N ARG A 59 35.55 9.66 -31.27
CA ARG A 59 36.83 10.39 -31.41
C ARG A 59 37.54 10.39 -30.05
N PRO A 60 38.81 9.95 -29.96
CA PRO A 60 39.54 9.91 -28.70
C PRO A 60 39.65 11.30 -28.07
N SER A 61 39.20 11.45 -26.82
CA SER A 61 39.28 12.73 -26.09
C SER A 61 40.52 12.84 -25.19
N LYS A 62 41.21 11.74 -24.90
CA LYS A 62 42.39 11.72 -24.02
C LYS A 62 43.59 11.04 -24.65
N LYS A 63 44.79 11.38 -24.16
CA LYS A 63 46.03 10.63 -24.40
C LYS A 63 46.43 9.90 -23.12
N THR A 64 47.06 8.75 -23.27
CA THR A 64 47.71 8.00 -22.19
C THR A 64 48.99 8.73 -21.76
N SER A 65 49.54 8.38 -20.59
CA SER A 65 50.87 8.86 -20.15
C SER A 65 51.99 8.55 -21.16
N SER A 66 51.80 7.51 -21.99
CA SER A 66 52.68 7.16 -23.11
C SER A 66 52.37 7.90 -24.43
N GLY A 67 51.53 8.94 -24.40
CA GLY A 67 51.18 9.75 -25.59
C GLY A 67 50.17 9.12 -26.56
N LYS A 68 49.85 7.82 -26.43
CA LYS A 68 48.86 7.13 -27.27
C LYS A 68 47.44 7.60 -26.99
N GLU A 69 46.65 7.79 -28.03
CA GLU A 69 45.23 8.15 -27.95
C GLU A 69 44.40 7.09 -27.21
N ARG A 70 43.54 7.55 -26.31
CA ARG A 70 42.69 6.73 -25.44
C ARG A 70 41.24 7.11 -25.64
N LEU A 71 40.46 6.15 -26.09
CA LEU A 71 39.02 6.25 -26.19
C LEU A 71 38.37 5.99 -24.82
N LEU A 72 37.43 6.84 -24.43
CA LEU A 72 36.57 6.68 -23.25
C LEU A 72 35.15 6.28 -23.65
N VAL A 73 34.40 5.69 -22.72
CA VAL A 73 32.98 5.36 -22.96
C VAL A 73 32.17 6.62 -23.29
N SER A 74 32.51 7.75 -22.67
CA SER A 74 31.90 9.07 -22.95
C SER A 74 32.13 9.56 -24.38
N ASP A 75 33.15 9.06 -25.08
CA ASP A 75 33.47 9.47 -26.45
C ASP A 75 32.57 8.79 -27.49
N ILE A 76 31.81 7.76 -27.06
CA ILE A 76 30.91 6.98 -27.91
C ILE A 76 29.50 7.58 -27.81
N LYS A 77 28.99 8.12 -28.92
CA LYS A 77 27.65 8.74 -28.97
C LYS A 77 26.50 7.73 -29.10
N ASN A 78 26.80 6.46 -29.39
CA ASN A 78 25.79 5.42 -29.55
C ASN A 78 25.36 4.85 -28.18
N SER A 79 24.34 5.47 -27.57
CA SER A 79 23.79 5.09 -26.26
C SER A 79 23.13 3.70 -26.26
N GLN A 80 22.52 3.28 -27.37
CA GLN A 80 21.91 1.97 -27.51
C GLN A 80 22.96 0.86 -27.42
N LEU A 81 24.09 1.03 -28.14
CA LEU A 81 25.22 0.09 -28.08
C LEU A 81 25.80 -0.01 -26.67
N ILE A 82 26.00 1.14 -25.99
CA ILE A 82 26.49 1.17 -24.61
C ILE A 82 25.55 0.39 -23.69
N THR A 83 24.24 0.57 -23.84
CA THR A 83 23.22 -0.11 -23.03
C THR A 83 23.24 -1.62 -23.25
N GLN A 84 23.24 -2.07 -24.52
CA GLN A 84 23.30 -3.48 -24.88
C GLN A 84 24.55 -4.16 -24.30
N VAL A 85 25.72 -3.59 -24.56
CA VAL A 85 27.00 -4.12 -24.09
C VAL A 85 27.07 -4.15 -22.56
N THR A 86 26.51 -3.13 -21.90
CA THR A 86 26.46 -3.08 -20.42
C THR A 86 25.59 -4.20 -19.85
N GLN A 87 24.44 -4.48 -20.47
CA GLN A 87 23.56 -5.56 -20.03
C GLN A 87 24.22 -6.94 -20.19
N GLU A 88 24.82 -7.22 -21.35
CA GLU A 88 25.51 -8.49 -21.60
C GLU A 88 26.71 -8.69 -20.66
N LEU A 89 27.52 -7.65 -20.47
CA LEU A 89 28.68 -7.72 -19.57
C LEU A 89 28.26 -7.85 -18.09
N ASN A 90 27.17 -7.21 -17.68
CA ASN A 90 26.64 -7.39 -16.32
C ASN A 90 26.19 -8.83 -16.11
N LYS A 91 25.53 -9.46 -17.09
CA LYS A 91 25.14 -10.87 -17.02
C LYS A 91 26.36 -11.78 -16.87
N LEU A 92 27.42 -11.58 -17.67
CA LEU A 92 28.67 -12.35 -17.54
C LEU A 92 29.37 -12.17 -16.19
N VAL A 93 29.30 -10.97 -15.62
CA VAL A 93 29.85 -10.71 -14.28
C VAL A 93 28.99 -11.36 -13.21
N ASP A 94 27.66 -11.34 -13.36
CA ASP A 94 26.73 -11.99 -12.44
C ASP A 94 26.90 -13.52 -12.46
N ASP A 95 27.02 -14.12 -13.65
CA ASP A 95 27.29 -15.55 -13.83
C ASP A 95 28.63 -15.95 -13.19
N TYR A 96 29.68 -15.15 -13.40
CA TYR A 96 30.99 -15.39 -12.77
C TYR A 96 30.94 -15.24 -11.24
N ILE A 97 30.22 -14.25 -10.71
CA ILE A 97 30.07 -14.10 -9.26
C ILE A 97 29.28 -15.27 -8.69
N ALA A 98 28.22 -15.73 -9.37
CA ALA A 98 27.45 -16.89 -8.97
C ALA A 98 28.30 -18.16 -8.96
N GLU A 99 29.12 -18.38 -9.98
CA GLU A 99 30.06 -19.51 -10.06
C GLU A 99 31.08 -19.48 -8.92
N VAL A 100 31.68 -18.32 -8.64
CA VAL A 100 32.73 -18.16 -7.63
C VAL A 100 32.20 -18.17 -6.20
N THR A 101 30.96 -17.74 -5.96
CA THR A 101 30.42 -17.57 -4.59
C THR A 101 29.24 -18.47 -4.25
N GLY A 102 28.67 -19.19 -5.21
CA GLY A 102 27.43 -19.97 -5.05
C GLY A 102 26.18 -19.12 -4.81
N VAL A 103 26.29 -17.78 -4.83
CA VAL A 103 25.18 -16.86 -4.58
C VAL A 103 24.90 -16.04 -5.82
N THR A 104 23.70 -16.19 -6.38
CA THR A 104 23.25 -15.30 -7.46
C THR A 104 23.12 -13.87 -6.91
N PRO A 105 23.80 -12.88 -7.49
CA PRO A 105 23.64 -11.49 -7.06
C PRO A 105 22.17 -11.08 -7.23
N LYS A 106 21.55 -10.60 -6.14
CA LYS A 106 20.17 -10.10 -6.18
C LYS A 106 20.12 -8.93 -7.16
N LYS A 107 19.34 -9.06 -8.24
CA LYS A 107 19.05 -7.95 -9.17
C LYS A 107 18.71 -6.71 -8.35
N ALA A 108 19.32 -5.58 -8.66
CA ALA A 108 19.05 -4.31 -7.99
C ALA A 108 17.52 -4.12 -7.96
N LYS A 109 16.92 -4.16 -6.77
CA LYS A 109 15.48 -4.00 -6.62
C LYS A 109 15.15 -2.61 -7.17
N ARG A 110 14.28 -2.56 -8.18
CA ARG A 110 13.67 -1.30 -8.62
C ARG A 110 13.05 -0.65 -7.38
N ILE A 111 13.50 0.57 -7.07
CA ILE A 111 12.90 1.38 -6.01
C ILE A 111 11.51 1.77 -6.50
N LEU A 112 10.49 1.38 -5.74
CA LEU A 112 9.10 1.64 -6.08
C LEU A 112 8.67 3.04 -5.62
N THR A 113 7.68 3.59 -6.30
CA THR A 113 7.07 4.87 -5.92
C THR A 113 6.01 4.69 -4.83
N LEU A 114 5.62 5.79 -4.18
CA LEU A 114 4.53 5.78 -3.21
C LEU A 114 3.22 5.32 -3.87
N GLU A 115 2.94 5.75 -5.09
CA GLU A 115 1.75 5.33 -5.85
C GLU A 115 1.70 3.81 -6.07
N GLU A 116 2.80 3.22 -6.56
CA GLU A 116 2.92 1.77 -6.84
C GLU A 116 2.73 0.91 -5.58
N ILE A 117 2.92 1.48 -4.40
CA ILE A 117 2.81 0.77 -3.12
C ILE A 117 1.45 1.02 -2.47
N ALA A 118 1.01 2.29 -2.42
CA ALA A 118 -0.04 2.76 -1.54
C ALA A 118 -1.37 3.03 -2.23
N LYS A 119 -1.43 3.21 -3.56
CA LYS A 119 -2.68 3.57 -4.24
C LYS A 119 -3.70 2.41 -4.18
N PRO A 120 -4.96 2.64 -3.78
CA PRO A 120 -5.93 1.56 -3.59
C PRO A 120 -6.33 0.86 -4.89
N PHE A 121 -6.73 1.64 -5.89
CA PHE A 121 -7.28 1.16 -7.16
C PHE A 121 -6.57 1.82 -8.34
N ASP A 122 -6.47 1.10 -9.46
CA ASP A 122 -6.07 1.66 -10.75
C ASP A 122 -7.25 2.34 -11.46
N GLU A 123 -6.99 2.85 -12.66
CA GLU A 123 -7.97 3.53 -13.50
C GLU A 123 -9.13 2.60 -13.91
N ASP A 124 -8.88 1.29 -13.96
CA ASP A 124 -9.87 0.25 -14.29
C ASP A 124 -10.68 -0.22 -13.06
N GLY A 125 -10.39 0.32 -11.88
CA GLY A 125 -11.06 -0.03 -10.62
C GLY A 125 -10.56 -1.32 -9.96
N ASN A 126 -9.45 -1.88 -10.43
CA ASN A 126 -8.81 -3.06 -9.84
C ASN A 126 -7.86 -2.67 -8.72
N LEU A 127 -7.67 -3.56 -7.73
CA LEU A 127 -6.73 -3.32 -6.62
C LEU A 127 -5.31 -3.15 -7.17
N TYR A 128 -4.67 -2.02 -6.91
CA TYR A 128 -3.43 -1.65 -7.58
C TYR A 128 -2.19 -1.73 -6.68
N GLY A 129 -2.10 -0.85 -5.67
CA GLY A 129 -0.92 -0.65 -4.86
C GLY A 129 -0.50 -1.93 -4.13
N LYS A 130 0.79 -2.28 -4.21
CA LYS A 130 1.27 -3.58 -3.73
C LYS A 130 1.06 -3.80 -2.23
N ALA A 131 1.29 -2.79 -1.40
CA ALA A 131 1.04 -2.88 0.04
C ALA A 131 -0.47 -2.93 0.33
N PHE A 132 -1.25 -2.15 -0.41
CA PHE A 132 -2.71 -2.13 -0.26
C PHE A 132 -3.34 -3.48 -0.64
N ARG A 133 -2.92 -4.07 -1.76
CA ARG A 133 -3.37 -5.40 -2.22
C ARG A 133 -2.99 -6.48 -1.21
N ALA A 134 -1.73 -6.51 -0.77
CA ALA A 134 -1.26 -7.48 0.23
C ALA A 134 -2.04 -7.37 1.56
N TRP A 135 -2.32 -6.14 2.00
CA TRP A 135 -3.16 -5.91 3.18
C TRP A 135 -4.60 -6.40 2.96
N HIS A 136 -5.21 -6.09 1.82
CA HIS A 136 -6.58 -6.49 1.51
C HIS A 136 -6.74 -8.01 1.49
N GLU A 137 -5.80 -8.72 0.86
CA GLU A 137 -5.79 -10.19 0.80
C GLU A 137 -5.59 -10.83 2.18
N ARG A 138 -4.70 -10.26 3.01
CA ARG A 138 -4.41 -10.75 4.36
C ARG A 138 -5.55 -10.52 5.34
N VAL A 139 -6.12 -9.31 5.35
CA VAL A 139 -7.09 -8.89 6.37
C VAL A 139 -8.53 -9.22 5.96
N LYS A 140 -8.82 -9.28 4.66
CA LYS A 140 -10.19 -9.44 4.11
C LYS A 140 -11.16 -8.47 4.79
N PRO A 141 -10.90 -7.15 4.67
CA PRO A 141 -11.61 -6.13 5.45
C PRO A 141 -13.09 -6.06 5.07
N ALA A 142 -13.92 -5.64 6.02
CA ALA A 142 -15.30 -5.25 5.72
C ALA A 142 -15.33 -4.00 4.81
N ASN A 143 -16.40 -3.84 4.02
CA ASN A 143 -16.53 -2.76 3.03
C ASN A 143 -16.35 -1.35 3.63
N ASN A 144 -16.84 -1.11 4.85
CA ASN A 144 -16.65 0.17 5.53
C ASN A 144 -15.16 0.47 5.79
N THR A 145 -14.41 -0.53 6.23
CA THR A 145 -12.98 -0.44 6.53
C THR A 145 -12.19 -0.20 5.24
N LEU A 146 -12.56 -0.89 4.15
CA LEU A 146 -12.00 -0.66 2.83
C LEU A 146 -12.23 0.78 2.38
N LYS A 147 -13.48 1.27 2.45
CA LYS A 147 -13.83 2.66 2.09
C LYS A 147 -13.03 3.67 2.91
N THR A 148 -12.88 3.47 4.22
CA THR A 148 -12.05 4.35 5.06
C THR A 148 -10.61 4.43 4.56
N ARG A 149 -10.01 3.29 4.18
CA ARG A 149 -8.61 3.25 3.71
C ARG A 149 -8.45 3.92 2.34
N VAL A 150 -9.43 3.77 1.46
CA VAL A 150 -9.49 4.51 0.18
C VAL A 150 -9.61 6.01 0.43
N THR A 151 -10.49 6.42 1.34
CA THR A 151 -10.63 7.84 1.71
C THR A 151 -9.34 8.43 2.27
N ILE A 152 -8.59 7.66 3.08
CA ILE A 152 -7.29 8.10 3.60
C ILE A 152 -6.33 8.40 2.45
N TYR A 153 -6.20 7.49 1.48
CA TYR A 153 -5.31 7.73 0.36
C TYR A 153 -5.73 8.98 -0.44
N ASN A 154 -6.98 9.02 -0.90
CA ASN A 154 -7.46 10.08 -1.81
C ASN A 154 -7.54 11.46 -1.15
N ARG A 155 -7.85 11.55 0.15
CA ARG A 155 -8.03 12.84 0.84
C ARG A 155 -6.82 13.31 1.63
N TYR A 156 -5.95 12.39 2.06
CA TYR A 156 -4.85 12.73 2.97
C TYR A 156 -3.48 12.42 2.37
N ILE A 157 -3.30 11.36 1.59
CA ILE A 157 -1.99 11.03 1.02
C ILE A 157 -1.78 11.76 -0.30
N GLU A 158 -2.64 11.51 -1.28
CA GLU A 158 -2.50 12.04 -2.64
C GLU A 158 -2.47 13.58 -2.72
N PRO A 159 -3.26 14.35 -1.93
CA PRO A 159 -3.20 15.81 -1.99
C PRO A 159 -2.00 16.42 -1.25
N ASN A 160 -1.42 15.73 -0.27
CA ASN A 160 -0.36 16.28 0.58
C ASN A 160 1.04 15.81 0.19
N PHE A 161 1.15 14.76 -0.64
CA PHE A 161 2.43 14.21 -1.06
C PHE A 161 2.44 13.94 -2.56
N ASP A 162 3.56 14.23 -3.22
CA ASP A 162 3.80 13.77 -4.58
C ASP A 162 3.89 12.24 -4.61
N THR A 163 2.89 11.59 -5.21
CA THR A 163 2.76 10.13 -5.23
C THR A 163 3.83 9.46 -6.11
N ARG A 164 4.53 10.22 -6.97
CA ARG A 164 5.59 9.71 -7.85
C ARG A 164 6.95 9.63 -7.17
N ILE A 165 7.10 10.16 -5.95
CA ILE A 165 8.36 10.05 -5.20
C ILE A 165 8.64 8.59 -4.82
N SER A 166 9.92 8.26 -4.65
CA SER A 166 10.32 6.97 -4.13
C SER A 166 9.86 6.79 -2.68
N ILE A 167 9.57 5.53 -2.30
CA ILE A 167 9.21 5.22 -0.92
C ILE A 167 10.31 5.56 0.09
N THR A 168 11.58 5.50 -0.34
CA THR A 168 12.73 5.92 0.47
C THR A 168 12.70 7.41 0.79
N LYS A 169 12.32 8.25 -0.19
CA LYS A 169 12.18 9.70 0.01
C LYS A 169 10.94 10.00 0.86
N PHE A 170 9.83 9.32 0.60
CA PHE A 170 8.63 9.43 1.44
C PHE A 170 8.90 9.08 2.91
N ALA A 171 9.66 8.01 3.18
CA ALA A 171 10.04 7.62 4.54
C ALA A 171 10.90 8.68 5.26
N SER A 172 11.62 9.53 4.52
CA SER A 172 12.40 10.64 5.08
C SER A 172 11.57 11.91 5.37
N MET A 173 10.35 12.02 4.84
CA MET A 173 9.43 13.15 5.03
C MET A 173 8.70 13.08 6.38
N THR A 174 9.45 12.89 7.46
CA THR A 174 8.88 12.60 8.79
C THR A 174 8.08 13.76 9.35
N ASP A 175 8.53 14.98 9.11
CA ASP A 175 7.92 16.18 9.67
C ASP A 175 6.59 16.50 8.97
N GLU A 176 6.53 16.36 7.64
CA GLU A 176 5.28 16.54 6.90
C GLU A 176 4.25 15.46 7.27
N ILE A 177 4.69 14.20 7.41
CA ILE A 177 3.83 13.10 7.85
C ILE A 177 3.31 13.35 9.27
N GLN A 178 4.16 13.80 10.19
CA GLN A 178 3.75 14.09 11.55
C GLN A 178 2.77 15.27 11.62
N ASN A 179 3.01 16.33 10.84
CA ASN A 179 2.12 17.47 10.77
C ASN A 179 0.72 17.08 10.28
N LEU A 180 0.64 16.26 9.22
CA LEU A 180 -0.63 15.74 8.70
C LEU A 180 -1.41 14.95 9.77
N ILE A 181 -0.71 14.14 10.57
CA ILE A 181 -1.29 13.39 11.69
C ILE A 181 -1.81 14.34 12.78
N ASN A 182 -1.08 15.41 13.08
CA ASN A 182 -1.44 16.36 14.14
C ASN A 182 -2.65 17.21 13.77
N VAL A 183 -2.76 17.67 12.52
CA VAL A 183 -3.89 18.48 12.03
C VAL A 183 -5.18 17.65 11.88
N SER A 184 -5.06 16.35 11.58
CA SER A 184 -6.21 15.46 11.39
C SER A 184 -6.93 15.13 12.69
N SER A 185 -8.27 15.08 12.70
CA SER A 185 -9.08 14.71 13.88
C SER A 185 -8.61 13.40 14.53
N MET A 186 -8.83 13.23 15.85
CA MET A 186 -8.29 12.07 16.59
C MET A 186 -8.61 10.70 15.98
N HIS A 187 -9.84 10.51 15.49
CA HIS A 187 -10.22 9.27 14.84
C HIS A 187 -9.48 9.09 13.50
N MET A 188 -9.35 10.17 12.73
CA MET A 188 -8.66 10.14 11.45
C MET A 188 -7.15 9.97 11.60
N ALA A 189 -6.51 10.66 12.55
CA ALA A 189 -5.10 10.54 12.86
C ALA A 189 -4.70 9.09 13.19
N ARG A 190 -5.54 8.38 13.97
CA ARG A 190 -5.35 6.95 14.26
C ARG A 190 -5.41 6.11 12.99
N ASN A 191 -6.41 6.36 12.14
CA ASN A 191 -6.60 5.65 10.89
C ASN A 191 -5.47 5.91 9.88
N LEU A 192 -5.02 7.15 9.76
CA LEU A 192 -3.89 7.57 8.94
C LEU A 192 -2.60 6.88 9.41
N HIS A 193 -2.34 6.87 10.72
CA HIS A 193 -1.18 6.19 11.27
C HIS A 193 -1.19 4.68 10.99
N ILE A 194 -2.35 4.01 11.08
CA ILE A 194 -2.48 2.59 10.70
C ILE A 194 -2.21 2.39 9.20
N TYR A 195 -2.68 3.30 8.35
CA TYR A 195 -2.43 3.25 6.90
C TYR A 195 -0.94 3.39 6.56
N LEU A 196 -0.28 4.37 7.18
CA LEU A 196 1.16 4.57 7.00
C LEU A 196 1.98 3.38 7.50
N LYS A 197 1.58 2.79 8.64
CA LYS A 197 2.21 1.57 9.16
C LYS A 197 2.12 0.42 8.16
N MET A 198 0.96 0.22 7.54
CA MET A 198 0.79 -0.80 6.50
C MET A 198 1.76 -0.59 5.32
N ILE A 199 1.95 0.65 4.87
CA ILE A 199 2.87 1.00 3.77
C ILE A 199 4.32 0.69 4.17
N PHE A 200 4.75 1.15 5.36
CA PHE A 200 6.14 0.98 5.80
C PHE A 200 6.47 -0.47 6.15
N ASP A 201 5.60 -1.19 6.86
CA ASP A 201 5.77 -2.62 7.18
C ASP A 201 6.02 -3.42 5.89
N TRP A 202 5.14 -3.25 4.89
CA TRP A 202 5.28 -3.93 3.60
C TRP A 202 6.57 -3.56 2.87
N SER A 203 6.97 -2.29 2.97
CA SER A 203 8.19 -1.78 2.32
C SER A 203 9.46 -2.34 2.97
N VAL A 204 9.45 -2.57 4.29
CA VAL A 204 10.54 -3.26 5.02
C VAL A 204 10.58 -4.74 4.62
N GLU A 205 9.44 -5.44 4.68
CA GLU A 205 9.32 -6.86 4.31
C GLU A 205 9.82 -7.13 2.88
N ASN A 206 9.51 -6.21 1.96
CA ASN A 206 9.92 -6.30 0.57
C ASN A 206 11.28 -5.64 0.27
N GLY A 207 12.01 -5.21 1.31
CA GLY A 207 13.37 -4.65 1.21
C GLY A 207 13.47 -3.42 0.31
N GLN A 208 12.42 -2.60 0.27
CA GLN A 208 12.41 -1.27 -0.37
C GLN A 208 13.00 -0.21 0.56
N ILE A 209 12.78 -0.36 1.86
CA ILE A 209 13.41 0.42 2.93
C ILE A 209 14.03 -0.54 3.95
N THR A 210 15.00 -0.06 4.70
CA THR A 210 15.57 -0.77 5.84
C THR A 210 14.77 -0.49 7.11
N LEU A 211 14.91 -1.35 8.12
CA LEU A 211 14.25 -1.16 9.42
C LEU A 211 14.63 0.18 10.08
N THR A 212 15.86 0.67 9.84
CA THR A 212 16.34 1.97 10.35
C THR A 212 15.78 3.18 9.59
N GLN A 213 15.21 2.95 8.40
CA GLN A 213 14.54 3.98 7.60
C GLN A 213 13.03 4.04 7.88
N ASP A 214 12.45 3.05 8.55
CA ASP A 214 11.04 3.07 8.94
C ASP A 214 10.79 4.17 10.00
N PRO A 215 10.02 5.22 9.66
CA PRO A 215 9.82 6.33 10.57
C PRO A 215 8.88 5.99 11.74
N ILE A 216 8.01 4.99 11.59
CA ILE A 216 7.06 4.58 12.65
C ILE A 216 7.77 3.67 13.65
N THR A 217 8.47 2.64 13.17
CA THR A 217 9.18 1.70 14.05
C THR A 217 10.32 2.40 14.83
N ASN A 218 10.96 3.42 14.23
CA ASN A 218 11.98 4.23 14.91
C ASN A 218 11.39 5.40 15.73
N ASN A 219 10.08 5.44 16.00
CA ASN A 219 9.41 6.47 16.80
C ASN A 219 9.59 7.93 16.30
N LYS A 220 9.98 8.14 15.04
CA LYS A 220 10.07 9.47 14.42
C LYS A 220 8.68 10.02 14.11
N VAL A 221 7.79 9.15 13.61
CA VAL A 221 6.37 9.45 13.40
C VAL A 221 5.56 8.78 14.51
N LYS A 222 4.97 9.61 15.37
CA LYS A 222 4.20 9.21 16.55
C LYS A 222 2.71 9.32 16.28
N ARG A 223 1.94 8.52 17.02
CA ARG A 223 0.48 8.65 17.06
C ARG A 223 0.10 10.00 17.66
N ARG A 224 -0.93 10.65 17.11
CA ARG A 224 -1.54 11.83 17.73
C ARG A 224 -2.07 11.45 19.12
N VAL A 225 -1.75 12.28 20.11
CA VAL A 225 -2.30 12.22 21.47
C VAL A 225 -3.12 13.49 21.68
N LEU A 226 -4.16 13.41 22.52
CA LEU A 226 -4.93 14.59 22.89
C LEU A 226 -4.03 15.58 23.64
N THR A 227 -4.20 16.86 23.38
CA THR A 227 -3.57 17.88 24.21
C THR A 227 -4.34 18.02 25.52
N LYS A 228 -3.70 18.57 26.56
CA LYS A 228 -4.37 18.82 27.85
C LYS A 228 -5.64 19.67 27.71
N SER A 229 -5.65 20.62 26.77
CA SER A 229 -6.82 21.45 26.47
C SER A 229 -7.92 20.67 25.76
N GLU A 230 -7.59 19.78 24.82
CA GLU A 230 -8.57 18.90 24.16
C GLU A 230 -9.14 17.85 25.11
N GLU A 231 -8.32 17.33 26.04
CA GLU A 231 -8.80 16.45 27.11
C GLU A 231 -9.75 17.18 28.04
N GLN A 232 -9.45 18.42 28.42
CA GLN A 232 -10.35 19.25 29.21
C GLN A 232 -11.63 19.56 28.45
N ASN A 233 -11.57 19.90 27.16
CA ASN A 233 -12.75 20.13 26.34
C ASN A 233 -13.61 18.87 26.20
N LYS A 234 -13.01 17.68 26.03
CA LYS A 234 -13.77 16.42 26.05
C LYS A 234 -14.38 16.07 27.40
N LYS A 235 -13.75 16.48 28.50
CA LYS A 235 -14.31 16.34 29.85
C LYS A 235 -15.42 17.37 30.10
N ARG A 236 -15.38 18.51 29.39
CA ARG A 236 -16.37 19.60 29.44
C ARG A 236 -17.49 19.45 28.41
N GLU A 237 -17.33 18.61 27.37
CA GLU A 237 -18.42 18.18 26.50
C GLU A 237 -19.46 17.54 27.40
N ASP A 238 -20.55 18.28 27.64
CA ASP A 238 -21.62 17.81 28.49
C ASP A 238 -22.22 16.57 27.84
N ILE A 239 -22.40 15.53 28.65
CA ILE A 239 -23.08 14.31 28.21
C ILE A 239 -24.49 14.69 27.75
N ALA A 240 -25.09 15.72 28.34
CA ALA A 240 -26.38 16.28 27.94
C ALA A 240 -26.44 16.74 26.47
N GLU A 241 -25.33 17.18 25.84
CA GLU A 241 -25.35 17.57 24.42
C GLU A 241 -25.35 16.38 23.45
N LYS A 242 -25.05 15.17 23.94
CA LYS A 242 -24.89 13.97 23.10
C LYS A 242 -26.05 12.98 23.21
N TYR A 243 -26.86 13.10 24.24
CA TYR A 243 -27.96 12.19 24.52
C TYR A 243 -29.25 12.97 24.73
N LEU A 244 -30.37 12.36 24.38
CA LEU A 244 -31.68 12.95 24.59
C LEU A 244 -32.26 12.45 25.92
N GLU A 245 -32.85 13.36 26.69
CA GLU A 245 -33.65 13.03 27.86
C GLU A 245 -34.97 12.37 27.46
N ALA A 246 -35.62 11.66 28.40
CA ALA A 246 -36.84 10.89 28.11
C ALA A 246 -37.98 11.77 27.54
N SER A 247 -38.10 13.01 28.01
CA SER A 247 -39.08 13.98 27.50
C SER A 247 -38.78 14.41 26.06
N GLU A 248 -37.50 14.58 25.72
CA GLU A 248 -37.03 14.96 24.40
C GLU A 248 -37.19 13.81 23.40
N VAL A 249 -36.89 12.57 23.81
CA VAL A 249 -37.16 11.37 23.00
C VAL A 249 -38.65 11.28 22.65
N ASN A 250 -39.53 11.46 23.65
CA ASN A 250 -40.98 11.43 23.41
C ASN A 250 -41.46 12.57 22.51
N TYR A 251 -40.82 13.74 22.56
CA TYR A 251 -41.08 14.82 21.63
C TYR A 251 -40.65 14.46 20.21
N VAL A 252 -39.43 13.95 20.02
CA VAL A 252 -38.90 13.53 18.71
C VAL A 252 -39.76 12.43 18.09
N LEU A 253 -40.20 11.44 18.86
CA LEU A 253 -41.06 10.36 18.36
C LEU A 253 -42.41 10.91 17.88
N ARG A 254 -43.07 11.77 18.66
CA ARG A 254 -44.34 12.41 18.26
C ARG A 254 -44.18 13.29 17.02
N LEU A 255 -43.05 13.99 16.91
CA LEU A 255 -42.74 14.80 15.72
C LEU A 255 -42.66 13.92 14.47
N ILE A 256 -41.97 12.77 14.54
CA ILE A 256 -41.85 11.83 13.43
C ILE A 256 -43.21 11.22 13.08
N GLU A 257 -43.98 10.78 14.07
CA GLU A 257 -45.34 10.23 13.88
C GLU A 257 -46.29 11.26 13.23
N SER A 258 -46.07 12.56 13.44
CA SER A 258 -46.88 13.63 12.86
C SER A 258 -46.57 13.97 11.39
N TRP A 259 -45.52 13.39 10.79
CA TRP A 259 -45.14 13.68 9.40
C TRP A 259 -46.19 13.17 8.42
N THR A 260 -46.82 14.07 7.67
CA THR A 260 -47.81 13.73 6.64
C THR A 260 -47.20 13.32 5.30
N ASP A 261 -45.96 13.77 5.04
CA ASP A 261 -45.34 13.68 3.71
C ASP A 261 -44.51 12.40 3.52
N ARG A 262 -44.55 11.48 4.50
CA ARG A 262 -43.74 10.26 4.52
C ARG A 262 -44.58 9.07 5.00
N SER A 263 -44.87 8.14 4.09
CA SER A 263 -45.73 6.97 4.35
C SER A 263 -45.24 6.04 5.46
N ASP A 264 -43.92 5.98 5.69
CA ASP A 264 -43.29 5.02 6.60
C ASP A 264 -42.92 5.64 7.96
N ASN A 265 -43.51 6.79 8.28
CA ASN A 265 -43.24 7.55 9.49
C ASN A 265 -43.42 6.72 10.79
N GLN A 266 -44.47 5.91 10.88
CA GLN A 266 -44.75 5.06 12.03
C GLN A 266 -43.67 3.99 12.23
N LEU A 267 -43.25 3.32 11.14
CA LEU A 267 -42.18 2.32 11.19
C LEU A 267 -40.86 2.93 11.65
N ILE A 268 -40.55 4.15 11.19
CA ILE A 268 -39.34 4.88 11.62
C ILE A 268 -39.43 5.20 13.11
N ALA A 269 -40.58 5.67 13.60
CA ALA A 269 -40.80 5.94 15.01
C ALA A 269 -40.66 4.68 15.87
N ASP A 270 -41.22 3.54 15.42
CA ASP A 270 -41.12 2.27 16.13
C ASP A 270 -39.68 1.73 16.18
N VAL A 271 -38.92 1.84 15.08
CA VAL A 271 -37.49 1.47 15.04
C VAL A 271 -36.68 2.34 16.00
N LEU A 272 -36.92 3.66 16.01
CA LEU A 272 -36.23 4.56 16.94
C LEU A 272 -36.62 4.29 18.38
N ARG A 273 -37.91 4.05 18.66
CA ARG A 273 -38.42 3.68 19.99
C ARG A 273 -37.73 2.43 20.50
N MET A 274 -37.56 1.41 19.66
CA MET A 274 -36.79 0.21 19.99
C MET A 274 -35.33 0.55 20.28
N ILE A 275 -34.64 1.35 19.46
CA ILE A 275 -33.25 1.77 19.71
C ILE A 275 -33.12 2.48 21.07
N PHE A 276 -34.02 3.42 21.38
CA PHE A 276 -33.99 4.17 22.63
C PHE A 276 -34.25 3.29 23.86
N LEU A 277 -35.25 2.42 23.81
CA LEU A 277 -35.63 1.57 24.95
C LEU A 277 -34.62 0.44 25.22
N THR A 278 -33.94 -0.04 24.18
CA THR A 278 -33.08 -1.22 24.28
C THR A 278 -31.59 -0.90 24.27
N GLY A 279 -31.20 0.29 23.78
CA GLY A 279 -29.81 0.63 23.46
C GLY A 279 -29.23 -0.17 22.30
N MET A 280 -30.05 -0.94 21.57
CA MET A 280 -29.61 -1.71 20.41
C MET A 280 -29.11 -0.79 19.30
N ARG A 281 -28.10 -1.25 18.56
CA ARG A 281 -27.62 -0.53 17.39
C ARG A 281 -28.69 -0.52 16.30
N PRO A 282 -28.75 0.52 15.43
CA PRO A 282 -29.72 0.55 14.34
C PRO A 282 -29.71 -0.70 13.46
N SER A 283 -28.53 -1.26 13.18
CA SER A 283 -28.39 -2.50 12.40
C SER A 283 -28.91 -3.76 13.11
N GLU A 284 -28.98 -3.75 14.44
CA GLU A 284 -29.49 -4.88 15.23
C GLU A 284 -31.02 -4.85 15.24
N VAL A 285 -31.63 -3.68 15.41
CA VAL A 285 -33.09 -3.50 15.34
C VAL A 285 -33.62 -3.84 13.95
N LEU A 286 -32.96 -3.37 12.89
CA LEU A 286 -33.32 -3.71 11.51
C LEU A 286 -33.07 -5.19 11.14
N GLY A 287 -32.32 -5.92 11.96
CA GLY A 287 -32.02 -7.33 11.78
C GLY A 287 -32.87 -8.27 12.65
N LEU A 288 -33.84 -7.73 13.40
CA LEU A 288 -34.75 -8.52 14.22
C LEU A 288 -35.65 -9.38 13.33
N ASN A 289 -35.76 -10.65 13.69
CA ASN A 289 -36.67 -11.61 13.10
C ASN A 289 -37.66 -12.09 14.17
N GLU A 290 -38.80 -12.63 13.74
CA GLU A 290 -39.87 -13.11 14.62
C GLU A 290 -39.40 -14.19 15.61
N ASP A 291 -38.48 -15.07 15.19
CA ASP A 291 -37.87 -16.11 16.03
C ASP A 291 -37.01 -15.57 17.18
N MET A 292 -36.66 -14.28 17.15
CA MET A 292 -35.91 -13.59 18.20
C MET A 292 -36.83 -12.89 19.22
N LEU A 293 -38.14 -12.84 18.97
CA LEU A 293 -39.11 -12.15 19.81
C LEU A 293 -39.91 -13.17 20.63
N ASP A 294 -39.76 -13.09 21.94
CA ASP A 294 -40.52 -13.87 22.90
C ASP A 294 -41.61 -12.97 23.49
N PHE A 295 -42.78 -12.95 22.85
CA PHE A 295 -43.87 -12.05 23.23
C PHE A 295 -44.48 -12.41 24.59
N GLU A 296 -44.54 -13.70 24.94
CA GLU A 296 -45.06 -14.15 26.24
C GLU A 296 -44.12 -13.77 27.39
N GLY A 297 -42.83 -14.02 27.23
CA GLY A 297 -41.84 -13.65 28.23
C GLY A 297 -41.43 -12.17 28.19
N LYS A 298 -41.85 -11.43 27.16
CA LYS A 298 -41.38 -10.07 26.83
C LYS A 298 -39.86 -9.98 26.73
N TRP A 299 -39.24 -10.93 26.03
CA TRP A 299 -37.79 -10.95 25.81
C TRP A 299 -37.44 -10.79 24.33
N ILE A 300 -36.34 -10.08 24.08
CA ILE A 300 -35.70 -10.07 22.76
C ILE A 300 -34.42 -10.87 22.87
N LYS A 301 -34.36 -12.02 22.20
CA LYS A 301 -33.19 -12.89 22.14
C LYS A 301 -32.34 -12.47 20.96
N VAL A 302 -31.46 -11.49 21.18
CA VAL A 302 -30.55 -11.00 20.13
C VAL A 302 -29.48 -12.06 19.85
N HIS A 303 -29.67 -12.81 18.76
CA HIS A 303 -28.65 -13.70 18.24
C HIS A 303 -27.80 -12.94 17.21
N TRP A 304 -26.49 -12.84 17.47
CA TRP A 304 -25.57 -12.12 16.60
C TRP A 304 -25.41 -12.86 15.25
N GLN A 305 -26.29 -12.58 14.30
CA GLN A 305 -25.98 -12.76 12.88
C GLN A 305 -25.43 -11.42 12.40
N ARG A 306 -24.11 -11.35 12.21
CA ARG A 306 -23.52 -10.28 11.41
C ARG A 306 -24.35 -10.27 10.13
N ALA A 307 -25.05 -9.17 9.83
CA ALA A 307 -25.82 -9.03 8.60
C ALA A 307 -24.84 -9.24 7.44
N SER A 308 -24.70 -10.49 7.02
CA SER A 308 -23.97 -10.82 5.84
C SER A 308 -24.78 -10.22 4.69
N LYS A 309 -24.13 -9.99 3.55
CA LYS A 309 -24.81 -9.59 2.29
C LYS A 309 -26.08 -10.41 2.02
N ILE A 310 -26.22 -11.58 2.65
CA ILE A 310 -27.37 -12.47 2.70
C ILE A 310 -28.68 -11.78 3.12
N ASN A 311 -28.75 -10.75 3.98
CA ASN A 311 -30.08 -10.19 4.37
C ASN A 311 -30.68 -9.20 3.36
N GLN A 312 -29.86 -8.40 2.65
CA GLN A 312 -30.36 -7.66 1.47
C GLN A 312 -30.58 -8.61 0.28
N MET A 313 -29.74 -9.65 0.14
CA MET A 313 -29.96 -10.73 -0.81
C MET A 313 -31.14 -11.64 -0.46
N ARG A 314 -31.68 -11.67 0.77
CA ARG A 314 -32.78 -12.58 1.17
C ARG A 314 -34.13 -12.05 0.73
N LEU A 315 -34.34 -10.72 0.78
CA LEU A 315 -35.49 -10.07 0.14
C LEU A 315 -35.46 -10.26 -1.40
N TRP A 316 -34.29 -10.12 -2.02
CA TRP A 316 -34.09 -10.42 -3.45
C TRP A 316 -34.16 -11.93 -3.78
N LYS A 317 -33.72 -12.80 -2.87
CA LYS A 317 -33.81 -14.25 -3.01
C LYS A 317 -35.23 -14.76 -2.77
N LEU A 318 -36.06 -14.15 -1.93
CA LEU A 318 -37.48 -14.48 -1.84
C LEU A 318 -38.21 -14.23 -3.17
N LEU A 319 -37.74 -13.27 -3.96
CA LEU A 319 -38.17 -13.03 -5.35
C LEU A 319 -37.59 -14.02 -6.38
N ILE A 320 -36.45 -14.66 -6.10
CA ILE A 320 -35.72 -15.55 -7.03
C ILE A 320 -35.88 -17.05 -6.68
N LEU A 321 -36.13 -17.41 -5.43
CA LEU A 321 -36.31 -18.78 -4.92
C LEU A 321 -37.72 -19.33 -5.11
N MET A 322 -38.39 -18.87 -6.17
CA MET A 322 -39.14 -19.78 -7.04
C MET A 322 -38.24 -20.80 -7.77
N LYS A 323 -36.89 -20.75 -7.69
CA LYS A 323 -35.99 -21.83 -8.14
C LYS A 323 -34.71 -22.02 -7.28
N ARG A 324 -34.67 -23.17 -6.57
CA ARG A 324 -33.56 -24.06 -6.08
C ARG A 324 -32.28 -23.53 -5.36
N ASN A 325 -32.04 -24.19 -4.21
CA ASN A 325 -30.83 -24.67 -3.49
C ASN A 325 -29.55 -23.82 -3.34
N VAL A 326 -28.99 -23.78 -2.10
CA VAL A 326 -27.62 -24.20 -1.67
C VAL A 326 -27.29 -23.71 -0.23
N THR A 327 -26.30 -24.40 0.35
CA THR A 327 -25.96 -24.84 1.72
C THR A 327 -25.33 -23.87 2.74
N GLU A 328 -25.21 -24.42 3.97
CA GLU A 328 -24.77 -23.96 5.29
C GLU A 328 -23.43 -23.21 5.42
N GLN A 329 -23.30 -22.44 6.52
CA GLN A 329 -22.11 -22.47 7.37
C GLN A 329 -22.40 -21.95 8.81
N THR A 330 -21.94 -22.74 9.79
CA THR A 330 -22.04 -22.59 11.25
C THR A 330 -21.33 -21.35 11.82
N LEU A 331 -21.99 -20.63 12.75
CA LEU A 331 -21.42 -19.53 13.53
C LEU A 331 -21.51 -19.80 15.04
N ARG A 332 -20.41 -19.54 15.77
CA ARG A 332 -20.30 -19.67 17.22
C ARG A 332 -21.14 -18.62 17.96
N LEU A 333 -21.87 -19.09 18.97
CA LEU A 333 -22.79 -18.31 19.80
C LEU A 333 -22.08 -17.59 20.96
N ARG A 334 -22.50 -16.35 21.23
CA ARG A 334 -22.48 -15.76 22.58
C ARG A 334 -23.88 -15.20 22.85
N LYS A 335 -24.42 -15.52 24.03
CA LYS A 335 -25.76 -15.10 24.48
C LYS A 335 -25.66 -13.80 25.27
N VAL A 336 -26.51 -12.83 24.96
CA VAL A 336 -26.85 -11.69 25.83
C VAL A 336 -28.38 -11.59 25.83
N SER A 337 -28.97 -11.43 27.01
CA SER A 337 -30.42 -11.38 27.22
C SER A 337 -30.79 -10.11 27.97
N VAL A 338 -31.81 -9.39 27.50
CA VAL A 338 -32.31 -8.14 28.10
C VAL A 338 -33.83 -8.28 28.35
N ARG A 339 -34.28 -7.94 29.57
CA ARG A 339 -35.68 -8.03 30.03
C ARG A 339 -36.34 -6.67 29.99
N PHE A 340 -37.60 -6.58 29.56
CA PHE A 340 -38.43 -5.37 29.73
C PHE A 340 -39.30 -5.48 30.99
N GLN A 341 -39.56 -4.34 31.64
CA GLN A 341 -40.60 -4.19 32.67
C GLN A 341 -41.91 -3.76 32.03
#